data_AF-D0G7E4-F1
#
_entry.id   AF-D0G7E4-F1
#
_cell.length_a   1.000
_cell.length_b   1.000
_cell.length_c   1.000
_cell.angle_alpha   90.00
_cell.angle_beta   90.00
_cell.angle_gamma   90.00
#
_symmetry.space_group_name_H-M   'P 1'
#
loop_
_entity.id
_entity.type
_entity.pdbx_description
1 polymer ?
#
loop_
_entity_poly.entity_id
_entity_poly.type
_entity_poly.pdbx_seq_one_letter_code
_entity_poly.pdbx_strand_id
1 'polypeptide(L)' 'METIYPFLFLGLVYSFLGPDPFVAWMHFLIFFLGRMVHTIAYLGKLRAPTRSLAYTLAQLPCASMALQIVWEAARHL' A
#
# COMPACT_ATOMS: atom_id res chain seq x y z
N MET A 1 -1.14 10.26 -8.58
CA MET A 1 -0.57 10.88 -7.36
C MET A 1 -1.31 10.41 -6.11
N GLU A 2 -2.63 10.27 -6.18
CA GLU A 2 -3.54 9.90 -5.07
C GLU A 2 -3.14 8.69 -4.23
N THR A 3 -2.41 7.70 -4.76
CA THR A 3 -2.10 6.46 -4.01
C THR A 3 -0.63 6.35 -3.57
N ILE A 4 0.30 6.88 -4.37
CA ILE A 4 1.73 6.75 -4.10
C ILE A 4 2.14 7.72 -2.99
N TYR A 5 1.63 8.96 -3.00
CA TYR A 5 2.00 9.95 -1.98
C TYR A 5 1.56 9.54 -0.57
N PRO A 6 0.32 9.06 -0.35
CA PRO A 6 -0.03 8.51 0.96
C PRO A 6 0.81 7.30 1.34
N PHE A 7 1.10 6.39 0.40
CA PHE A 7 1.96 5.24 0.68
C PHE A 7 3.38 5.64 1.12
N LEU A 8 3.97 6.68 0.52
CA LEU A 8 5.29 7.15 0.94
C LEU A 8 5.29 7.62 2.39
N PHE A 9 4.24 8.34 2.80
CA PHE A 9 4.07 8.76 4.19
C PHE A 9 3.82 7.55 5.11
N LEU A 10 2.84 6.71 4.80
CA LEU A 10 2.47 5.55 5.62
C LEU A 10 3.63 4.56 5.73
N GLY A 11 4.29 4.22 4.64
CA GLY A 11 5.41 3.28 4.63
C GLY A 11 6.62 3.79 5.39
N LEU A 12 6.91 5.09 5.32
CA LEU A 12 7.96 5.71 6.12
C LEU A 12 7.66 5.58 7.61
N VAL A 13 6.48 6.02 8.04
CA VAL A 13 6.07 5.94 9.44
C VAL A 13 6.05 4.48 9.89
N TYR A 14 5.39 3.60 9.13
CA TYR A 14 5.28 2.16 9.39
C TYR A 14 6.63 1.47 9.65
N SER A 15 7.68 1.88 8.92
CA SER A 15 9.03 1.31 9.08
C SER A 15 9.64 1.57 10.46
N PHE A 16 9.20 2.61 11.17
CA PHE A 16 9.70 2.94 12.51
C PHE A 16 8.86 2.35 13.65
N LEU A 17 7.74 1.68 13.37
CA LEU A 17 6.93 1.01 14.41
C LEU A 17 7.50 -0.34 14.87
N GLY A 18 8.67 -0.74 14.35
CA GLY A 18 9.23 -2.06 14.61
C GLY A 18 8.36 -3.24 14.14
N PRO A 19 7.74 -3.19 12.94
CA PRO A 19 6.97 -4.32 12.44
C PRO A 19 7.89 -5.52 12.16
N ASP A 20 7.30 -6.72 12.08
CA ASP A 20 8.02 -7.89 11.58
C ASP A 20 8.60 -7.60 10.17
N PRO A 21 9.90 -7.82 9.92
CA PRO A 21 10.53 -7.48 8.66
C PRO A 21 9.90 -8.17 7.45
N PHE A 22 9.49 -9.43 7.59
CA PHE A 22 8.86 -10.17 6.49
C PHE A 22 7.48 -9.61 6.17
N VAL A 23 6.69 -9.29 7.20
CA VAL A 23 5.37 -8.65 7.02
C VAL A 23 5.52 -7.28 6.36
N ALA A 24 6.49 -6.46 6.77
CA ALA A 24 6.74 -5.16 6.15
C ALA A 24 7.13 -5.30 4.68
N TRP A 25 8.01 -6.25 4.36
CA TRP A 25 8.37 -6.59 2.98
C TRP A 25 7.16 -6.97 2.14
N MET A 26 6.24 -7.80 2.68
CA MET A 26 5.02 -8.17 1.97
C MET A 26 4.13 -6.97 1.69
N HIS A 27 3.96 -6.04 2.64
CA HIS A 27 3.17 -4.83 2.41
C HIS A 27 3.74 -3.98 1.27
N PHE A 28 5.06 -3.78 1.27
CA PHE A 28 5.74 -2.99 0.24
C PHE A 28 5.73 -3.68 -1.13
N LEU A 29 5.94 -4.99 -1.16
CA LEU A 29 5.96 -5.77 -2.39
C LEU A 29 4.58 -5.80 -3.05
N ILE A 30 3.51 -6.05 -2.28
CA ILE A 30 2.14 -6.06 -2.78
C ILE A 30 1.76 -4.68 -3.33
N PHE A 31 2.10 -3.60 -2.61
CA PHE A 31 1.86 -2.26 -3.10
C PHE A 31 2.61 -2.01 -4.42
N PHE A 32 3.92 -2.29 -4.44
CA PHE A 32 4.77 -2.08 -5.62
C PHE A 32 4.24 -2.81 -6.85
N LEU A 33 4.00 -4.13 -6.74
CA LEU A 33 3.49 -4.94 -7.85
C LEU A 33 2.09 -4.48 -8.28
N GLY A 34 1.20 -4.19 -7.33
CA GLY A 34 -0.12 -3.66 -7.62
C GLY A 34 -0.07 -2.34 -8.41
N ARG A 35 0.85 -1.43 -8.06
CA ARG A 35 1.04 -0.16 -8.79
C ARG A 35 1.66 -0.35 -10.17
N MET A 36 2.60 -1.29 -10.33
CA MET A 36 3.16 -1.64 -11.63
C MET A 36 2.08 -2.20 -12.56
N VAL A 37 1.34 -3.22 -12.10
CA VAL A 37 0.23 -3.82 -12.85
C VAL A 37 -0.85 -2.79 -13.15
N HIS A 38 -1.22 -1.94 -12.20
CA HIS A 38 -2.20 -0.88 -12.43
C HIS A 38 -1.77 0.08 -13.54
N THR A 39 -0.50 0.47 -13.57
CA THR A 39 0.04 1.40 -14.59
C THR A 39 0.09 0.74 -15.95
N ILE A 40 0.55 -0.52 -16.03
CA ILE A 40 0.53 -1.32 -17.27
C ILE A 40 -0.90 -1.49 -17.77
N ALA A 41 -1.85 -1.83 -16.89
CA ALA A 41 -3.25 -1.99 -17.25
C ALA A 41 -3.91 -0.70 -17.72
N TYR A 42 -3.54 0.44 -17.12
CA TYR A 42 -4.04 1.76 -17.50
C TYR A 42 -3.52 2.18 -18.87
N LEU A 43 -2.19 2.14 -19.09
CA LEU A 43 -1.57 2.58 -20.33
C LEU A 43 -1.78 1.59 -21.49
N GLY A 44 -1.78 0.29 -21.19
CA GLY A 44 -2.01 -0.78 -22.16
C GLY A 44 -3.48 -1.01 -22.50
N LYS A 45 -4.41 -0.22 -21.94
CA LYS A 45 -5.88 -0.33 -22.16
C LYS A 45 -6.38 -1.77 -21.97
N LEU A 46 -5.88 -2.47 -20.96
CA LEU A 46 -6.28 -3.85 -20.68
C LEU A 46 -7.77 -3.94 -20.34
N ARG A 47 -8.38 -5.09 -20.63
CA ARG A 47 -9.81 -5.33 -20.36
C ARG A 47 -10.11 -5.16 -18.87
N ALA A 48 -11.24 -4.53 -18.57
CA ALA A 48 -11.78 -4.52 -17.21
C ALA A 48 -12.06 -5.97 -16.73
N PRO A 49 -11.80 -6.31 -15.46
CA PRO A 49 -11.58 -5.41 -14.32
C PRO A 49 -10.11 -5.28 -13.88
N THR A 50 -9.13 -5.67 -14.69
CA THR A 50 -7.70 -5.79 -14.29
C THR A 50 -7.16 -4.54 -13.61
N ARG A 51 -7.45 -3.35 -14.16
CA ARG A 51 -7.03 -2.07 -13.55
C ARG A 51 -7.63 -1.89 -12.15
N SER A 52 -8.94 -2.06 -12.01
CA SER A 52 -9.64 -1.84 -10.74
C SER A 52 -9.20 -2.85 -9.69
N LEU A 53 -8.96 -4.10 -10.08
CA LEU A 53 -8.46 -5.13 -9.18
C LEU A 53 -7.04 -4.80 -8.70
N ALA A 54 -6.14 -4.40 -9.61
CA ALA A 54 -4.78 -3.99 -9.25
C ALA A 54 -4.77 -2.75 -8.32
N TYR A 55 -5.69 -1.82 -8.53
CA TYR A 55 -5.91 -0.69 -7.62
C TYR A 55 -6.29 -1.18 -6.22
N THR A 56 -7.34 -2.00 -6.10
CA THR A 56 -7.85 -2.46 -4.80
C THR A 56 -6.80 -3.28 -4.06
N LEU A 57 -6.11 -4.18 -4.75
CA LEU A 57 -5.03 -4.99 -4.14
C LEU A 57 -3.89 -4.13 -3.60
N ALA A 58 -3.50 -3.07 -4.32
CA ALA A 58 -2.48 -2.14 -3.84
C ALA A 58 -2.95 -1.33 -2.61
N GLN A 59 -4.25 -1.14 -2.40
CA GLN A 59 -4.74 -0.36 -1.26
C GLN A 59 -4.86 -1.17 0.04
N LEU A 60 -4.96 -2.50 -0.03
CA LEU A 60 -4.99 -3.37 1.16
C LEU A 60 -3.80 -3.11 2.11
N PRO A 61 -2.53 -3.10 1.64
CA PRO A 61 -1.41 -2.80 2.54
C PRO A 61 -1.43 -1.35 3.05
N CYS A 62 -1.94 -0.39 2.27
CA CYS A 62 -2.05 1.00 2.74
C CYS A 62 -3.05 1.12 3.89
N ALA A 63 -4.22 0.49 3.77
CA ALA A 63 -5.23 0.47 4.83
C ALA A 63 -4.71 -0.24 6.09
N SER A 64 -4.02 -1.37 5.93
CA SER A 64 -3.38 -2.10 7.03
C SER A 64 -2.37 -1.22 7.78
N MET A 65 -1.42 -0.59 7.08
CA MET A 65 -0.43 0.29 7.70
C MET A 65 -1.08 1.48 8.40
N ALA A 66 -2.09 2.10 7.79
CA ALA A 66 -2.81 3.23 8.38
C ALA A 66 -3.49 2.84 9.71
N LEU A 67 -4.15 1.68 9.77
CA LEU A 67 -4.78 1.19 11.00
C LEU A 67 -3.75 0.93 12.10
N GLN A 68 -2.61 0.32 11.76
CA GLN A 68 -1.53 0.07 12.72
C GLN A 68 -0.93 1.37 13.25
N ILE A 69 -0.72 2.36 12.38
CA ILE A 69 -0.20 3.68 12.78
C ILE A 69 -1.19 4.39 13.71
N VAL A 70 -2.49 4.42 13.37
CA VAL A 70 -3.52 5.05 14.21
C VAL A 70 -3.59 4.38 15.58
N TRP A 71 -3.53 3.05 15.59
CA TRP A 71 -3.58 2.27 16.83
C TRP A 71 -2.39 2.56 17.75
N GLU A 72 -1.18 2.59 17.21
CA GLU A 72 0.02 2.90 18.00
C GLU A 72 0.05 4.38 18.41
N ALA A 73 -0.37 5.31 17.54
CA ALA A 73 -0.52 6.71 17.91
C ALA A 73 -1.53 6.90 19.06
N ALA A 74 -2.66 6.18 19.04
CA ALA A 74 -3.68 6.24 20.09
C ALA A 74 -3.21 5.64 21.43
N ARG A 75 -2.32 4.64 21.40
CA ARG A 75 -1.72 4.05 22.61
C ARG A 75 -0.72 4.97 23.31
N HIS A 76 -0.16 5.93 22.60
CA HIS A 76 0.84 6.87 23.11
C HIS A 76 0.27 8.24 23.51
N LEU A 77 -1.06 8.41 23.46
CA LEU A 77 -1.79 9.58 23.96
C LEU A 77 -2.30 9.32 25.39
#